data_AF-A0A183DCF2-F1
#
_entry.id   AF-A0A183DCF2-F1
#
_cell.length_a   1.000
_cell.length_b   1.000
_cell.length_c   1.000
_cell.angle_alpha   90.00
_cell.angle_beta   90.00
_cell.angle_gamma   90.00
#
_symmetry.space_group_name_H-M   'P 1'
#
loop_
_entity.id
_entity.type
_entity.pdbx_description
1 polymer ?
#
loop_
_entity_poly.entity_id
_entity_poly.type
_entity_poly.pdbx_seq_one_letter_code
_entity_poly.pdbx_strand_id
1 'polypeptide(L)' 'MNCDRLTLGVIMGTFLICWLPFFIVNIIRSFFPGRVSDVQFVAVTWLGYANSTANPIIYTILNKDFRTAFKRILFGK' A
#
# COMPACT_ATOMS: atom_id res chain seq x y z
N MET A 1 8.32 20.15 12.79
CA MET A 1 9.38 20.16 11.76
C MET A 1 10.06 18.80 11.52
N ASN A 2 9.79 17.75 12.31
CA ASN A 2 10.31 16.37 12.05
C ASN A 2 9.21 15.32 11.81
N CYS A 3 7.95 15.59 12.12
CA CYS A 3 6.84 14.63 11.99
C CYS A 3 6.34 14.51 10.53
N ASP A 4 6.42 15.63 9.83
CA ASP A 4 5.92 15.88 8.48
C ASP A 4 6.74 15.09 7.44
N ARG A 5 8.08 15.08 7.60
CA ARG A 5 9.01 14.31 6.76
C ARG A 5 8.86 12.79 6.94
N LEU A 6 8.61 12.34 8.17
CA LEU A 6 8.40 10.93 8.47
C LEU A 6 7.10 10.42 7.83
N THR A 7 6.04 11.23 7.91
CA THR A 7 4.74 10.93 7.31
C THR A 7 4.85 10.83 5.79
N LEU A 8 5.48 11.81 5.14
CA LEU A 8 5.73 11.78 3.69
C LEU A 8 6.57 10.57 3.27
N GLY A 9 7.62 10.25 4.03
CA GLY A 9 8.48 9.10 3.77
C GLY A 9 7.71 7.77 3.79
N VAL A 10 6.80 7.59 4.74
CA VAL A 10 5.99 6.36 4.83
C VAL A 10 4.91 6.31 3.76
N ILE A 11 4.26 7.43 3.43
CA ILE A 11 3.29 7.49 2.33
C ILE A 11 3.99 7.14 1.00
N MET A 12 5.14 7.76 0.72
CA MET A 12 5.93 7.48 -0.47
C MET A 12 6.45 6.03 -0.50
N GLY A 13 6.96 5.53 0.62
CA GLY A 13 7.45 4.15 0.74
C GLY A 13 6.34 3.12 0.49
N THR A 14 5.16 3.33 1.08
CA THR A 14 4.02 2.42 0.88
C THR A 14 3.49 2.48 -0.55
N PHE A 15 3.41 3.69 -1.11
CA PHE A 15 3.04 3.87 -2.51
C PHE A 15 3.99 3.09 -3.44
N LEU A 16 5.31 3.21 -3.22
CA LEU A 16 6.32 2.49 -3.99
C LEU A 16 6.20 0.97 -3.80
N ILE A 17 6.07 0.45 -2.59
CA ILE A 17 5.99 -0.99 -2.34
C ILE A 17 4.73 -1.61 -2.98
N CYS A 18 3.60 -0.91 -2.94
CA CYS A 18 2.36 -1.41 -3.54
C CYS A 18 2.37 -1.33 -5.08
N TRP A 19 3.02 -0.32 -5.67
CA TRP A 19 3.02 -0.11 -7.12
C TRP A 19 4.22 -0.72 -7.86
N LEU A 20 5.36 -0.88 -7.20
CA LEU A 20 6.57 -1.43 -7.81
C LEU A 20 6.34 -2.83 -8.44
N PRO A 21 5.63 -3.78 -7.78
CA PRO A 21 5.35 -5.08 -8.38
C PRO A 21 4.47 -4.96 -9.64
N PHE A 22 3.48 -4.05 -9.62
CA PHE A 22 2.62 -3.79 -10.77
C PHE A 22 3.41 -3.23 -11.96
N PHE A 23 4.31 -2.27 -11.72
CA PHE A 23 5.17 -1.73 -12.78
C PHE A 23 6.11 -2.78 -13.36
N ILE A 24 6.77 -3.58 -12.51
CA ILE A 24 7.67 -4.66 -12.94
C ILE A 24 6.91 -5.67 -13.81
N VAL A 25 5.74 -6.13 -13.37
CA VAL A 25 4.94 -7.10 -14.10
C VAL A 25 4.45 -6.54 -15.44
N ASN A 26 4.05 -5.27 -15.50
CA ASN A 26 3.67 -4.63 -16.77
C ASN A 26 4.84 -4.55 -17.76
N ILE A 27 6.03 -4.19 -17.29
CA ILE A 27 7.25 -4.17 -18.12
C ILE A 27 7.53 -5.58 -18.65
N ILE A 28 7.53 -6.60 -17.78
CA ILE A 28 7.77 -7.99 -18.19
C ILE A 28 6.73 -8.45 -19.22
N ARG A 29 5.45 -8.12 -19.03
CA ARG A 29 4.38 -8.49 -19.96
C ARG A 29 4.53 -7.81 -21.32
N SER A 30 5.06 -6.59 -21.35
CA SER A 30 5.33 -5.84 -22.59
C SER A 30 6.51 -6.40 -23.37
N PHE A 31 7.61 -6.79 -22.69
CA PHE A 31 8.82 -7.29 -23.36
C PHE A 31 8.80 -8.81 -23.60
N PHE A 32 8.09 -9.55 -22.75
CA PHE A 32 8.00 -11.01 -22.79
C PHE A 32 6.54 -11.48 -22.70
N PRO A 33 5.78 -11.36 -23.80
CA PRO A 33 4.42 -11.86 -23.85
C PRO A 33 4.39 -13.37 -23.51
N GLY A 34 3.51 -13.75 -22.57
CA GLY A 34 3.35 -15.15 -22.11
C GLY A 34 4.20 -15.56 -20.90
N ARG A 35 5.12 -14.73 -20.41
CA ARG A 35 5.88 -15.00 -19.15
C ARG A 35 5.09 -14.72 -17.88
N VAL A 36 4.04 -13.90 -17.97
CA VAL A 36 3.18 -13.50 -16.85
C VAL A 36 1.83 -14.15 -17.06
N SER A 37 1.37 -14.92 -16.07
CA SER A 37 0.02 -15.49 -16.10
C SER A 37 -1.03 -14.45 -15.70
N ASP A 38 -2.28 -14.63 -16.14
CA ASP A 38 -3.38 -13.75 -15.76
C ASP A 38 -3.57 -13.70 -14.24
N VAL A 39 -3.32 -14.80 -13.53
CA VAL A 39 -3.35 -14.86 -12.06
C VAL A 39 -2.30 -13.94 -11.44
N GLN A 40 -1.08 -13.93 -11.97
CA GLN A 40 -0.01 -13.03 -11.49
C GLN A 40 -0.36 -11.57 -11.74
N PHE A 41 -0.90 -11.25 -12.92
CA PHE A 41 -1.34 -9.91 -13.26
C PHE A 41 -2.50 -9.41 -12.36
N VAL A 42 -3.48 -10.28 -12.10
CA VAL A 42 -4.59 -9.99 -11.20
C VAL A 42 -4.06 -9.78 -9.78
N ALA A 43 -3.17 -10.64 -9.28
CA ALA A 43 -2.59 -10.49 -7.94
C ALA A 43 -1.85 -9.16 -7.75
N VAL A 44 -1.02 -8.72 -8.71
CA VAL A 44 -0.33 -7.42 -8.59
C VAL A 44 -1.27 -6.22 -8.75
N THR A 45 -2.34 -6.37 -9.53
CA THR A 45 -3.39 -5.35 -9.63
C THR A 45 -4.12 -5.18 -8.29
N TRP A 46 -4.49 -6.28 -7.64
CA TRP A 46 -5.06 -6.26 -6.29
C TRP A 46 -4.09 -5.68 -5.25
N LEU A 47 -2.79 -5.95 -5.37
CA LEU A 47 -1.76 -5.35 -4.52
C LEU A 47 -1.67 -3.82 -4.71
N GLY A 48 -1.83 -3.35 -5.95
CA GLY A 48 -1.94 -1.92 -6.27
C GLY A 48 -3.19 -1.29 -5.66
N TYR A 49 -4.35 -1.96 -5.73
CA TYR A 49 -5.57 -1.52 -5.04
C TYR A 49 -5.44 -1.55 -3.52
N ALA A 50 -4.65 -2.48 -2.97
CA ALA A 50 -4.39 -2.54 -1.55
C ALA A 50 -3.68 -1.27 -1.03
N ASN A 51 -3.02 -0.49 -1.89
CA ASN A 51 -2.47 0.83 -1.57
C ASN A 51 -3.54 1.80 -1.03
N SER A 52 -4.77 1.74 -1.57
CA SER A 52 -5.87 2.58 -1.08
C SER A 52 -6.30 2.20 0.34
N THR A 53 -6.32 0.90 0.67
CA THR A 53 -6.53 0.38 2.03
C THR A 53 -5.31 0.56 2.95
N ALA A 54 -4.11 0.75 2.39
CA ALA A 54 -2.93 1.03 3.18
C ALA A 54 -2.97 2.43 3.80
N ASN A 55 -3.70 3.39 3.21
CA ASN A 55 -3.86 4.73 3.78
C ASN A 55 -4.31 4.73 5.26
N PRO A 56 -5.44 4.11 5.67
CA PRO A 56 -5.82 4.02 7.09
C PRO A 56 -4.83 3.21 7.95
N ILE A 57 -4.09 2.25 7.37
CA ILE A 57 -3.06 1.49 8.08
C ILE A 57 -1.84 2.38 8.38
N ILE A 58 -1.40 3.19 7.42
CA ILE A 58 -0.32 4.17 7.59
C ILE A 58 -0.68 5.15 8.72
N TYR A 59 -1.92 5.66 8.73
CA TYR A 59 -2.40 6.57 9.78
C TYR A 59 -2.51 5.90 11.15
N THR A 60 -2.93 4.63 11.23
CA THR A 60 -3.05 3.88 12.49
C THR A 60 -1.73 3.41 13.08
N ILE A 61 -0.71 3.15 12.25
CA ILE A 61 0.63 2.75 12.70
C ILE A 61 1.45 3.97 13.14
N LEU A 62 1.34 5.10 12.42
CA LEU A 62 2.14 6.30 12.73
C LEU A 62 1.53 7.21 13.79
N ASN A 63 0.22 7.12 14.02
CA ASN A 63 -0.47 8.03 14.91
C ASN A 63 -1.18 7.29 16.05
N LYS A 64 -0.63 7.43 17.27
CA LYS A 64 -1.17 6.80 18.50
C LYS A 64 -2.63 7.20 18.76
N ASP A 65 -3.02 8.40 18.35
CA ASP A 65 -4.39 8.89 18.49
C ASP A 65 -5.35 8.13 17.56
N PHE A 66 -4.93 7.81 16.34
CA PHE A 66 -5.71 6.97 15.42
C PHE A 66 -5.84 5.53 15.92
N ARG A 67 -4.77 4.97 16.50
CA ARG A 67 -4.83 3.63 17.11
C ARG A 67 -5.83 3.58 18.27
N THR A 68 -5.91 4.67 19.03
CA THR A 68 -6.86 4.83 20.14
C THR A 68 -8.29 5.01 19.62
N ALA A 69 -8.51 5.82 18.58
CA ALA A 69 -9.79 5.98 17.92
C ALA A 69 -10.27 4.67 17.26
N PHE A 70 -9.38 3.92 16.61
CA PHE A 70 -9.70 2.64 15.99
C PHE A 70 -10.05 1.58 17.04
N LYS A 71 -9.31 1.53 18.17
CA LYS A 71 -9.71 0.70 19.32
C LYS A 71 -11.06 1.12 19.89
N ARG A 72 -11.37 2.41 19.96
CA ARG A 72 -12.68 2.92 20.37
C ARG A 72 -13.80 2.49 19.44
N ILE A 73 -13.59 2.53 18.13
CA ILE A 73 -14.58 2.09 17.14
C ILE A 73 -14.76 0.57 17.17
N LEU A 74 -13.66 -0.19 17.31
CA LEU A 74 -13.69 -1.66 17.25
C LEU A 74 -14.13 -2.31 18.57
N PHE A 75 -13.80 -1.72 19.72
CA PHE A 75 -14.09 -2.24 21.06
C PHE A 75 -15.07 -1.38 21.85
N GLY A 76 -15.60 -0.30 21.27
CA GLY A 76 -16.73 0.47 21.80
C GLY A 76 -16.51 1.13 23.17
N LYS A 77 -15.27 1.41 23.58
CA LYS A 77 -14.94 1.98 24.91
C LYS A 77 -14.02 3.18 24.80
#